data_AF-A0A536CBU6-F1
#
_entry.id   AF-A0A536CBU6-F1
#
_cell.length_a   1.000
_cell.length_b   1.000
_cell.length_c   1.000
_cell.angle_alpha   90.00
_cell.angle_beta   90.00
_cell.angle_gamma   90.00
#
_symmetry.space_group_name_H-M   'P 1'
#
loop_
_entity.id
_entity.type
_entity.pdbx_description
1 polymer ?
#
loop_
_entity_poly.entity_id
_entity_poly.type
_entity_poly.pdbx_seq_one_letter_code
_entity_poly.pdbx_strand_id
1 'polypeptide(L)'
;MDGRLAFVSGGGRETWGNKQVVVLERDGTRRIVAGDLGQIGGGSRAAIAPAWQPIFGTPARLAWIEGPADGIGASSDYFRGLGPAARRVAILELPSGRASLTCPGLITEGVRWSADARAALLLCRVPAVDQHALEVWYAPLGGVPQALVTGIGDLGFGYYGLQPSLSDIVAWSLADR
;
A
#
# COMPACT_ATOMS: atom_id res chain seq x y z
N MET A 1 0.76 -3.49 -23.00
CA MET A 1 -0.34 -4.38 -22.63
C MET A 1 0.11 -5.83 -22.69
N ASP A 2 0.85 -6.22 -21.65
CA ASP A 2 0.98 -7.64 -21.26
C ASP A 2 -0.33 -8.19 -20.66
N GLY A 3 -1.35 -7.33 -20.48
CA GLY A 3 -2.71 -7.73 -20.11
C GLY A 3 -2.90 -8.16 -18.66
N ARG A 4 -1.88 -7.95 -17.81
CA ARG A 4 -1.91 -8.30 -16.39
C ARG A 4 -2.58 -7.21 -15.56
N LEU A 5 -3.39 -7.63 -14.60
CA LEU A 5 -4.07 -6.77 -13.64
C LEU A 5 -3.59 -7.11 -12.22
N ALA A 6 -3.14 -6.12 -11.47
CA ALA A 6 -2.90 -6.27 -10.04
C ALA A 6 -4.05 -5.62 -9.27
N PHE A 7 -4.64 -6.35 -8.33
CA PHE A 7 -5.78 -5.89 -7.54
C PHE A 7 -5.73 -6.45 -6.13
N VAL A 8 -6.51 -5.86 -5.23
CA VAL A 8 -6.67 -6.36 -3.87
C VAL A 8 -7.84 -7.33 -3.84
N SER A 9 -7.61 -8.52 -3.29
CA SER A 9 -8.64 -9.50 -2.98
C SER A 9 -8.83 -9.60 -1.47
N GLY A 10 -10.06 -9.91 -1.05
CA GLY A 10 -10.48 -9.93 0.34
C GLY A 10 -11.59 -8.93 0.63
N GLY A 11 -12.29 -9.15 1.74
CA GLY A 11 -13.48 -8.40 2.12
C GLY A 11 -13.80 -8.62 3.60
N GLY A 12 -14.89 -8.02 4.07
CA GLY A 12 -15.27 -8.04 5.49
C GLY A 12 -15.39 -6.64 6.08
N ARG A 13 -15.71 -6.57 7.37
CA ARG A 13 -15.80 -5.29 8.10
C ARG A 13 -14.43 -4.78 8.56
N GLU A 14 -13.40 -5.61 8.41
CA GLU A 14 -12.03 -5.32 8.77
C GLU A 14 -11.41 -4.37 7.75
N THR A 15 -10.95 -3.22 8.27
CA THR A 15 -10.29 -2.17 7.49
C THR A 15 -8.98 -2.64 6.87
N TRP A 16 -8.25 -3.51 7.58
CA TRP A 16 -6.89 -3.91 7.20
C TRP A 16 -6.73 -5.42 7.10
N GLY A 17 -7.22 -6.15 8.11
CA GLY A 17 -7.18 -7.61 8.12
C GLY A 17 -7.88 -8.18 6.89
N ASN A 18 -7.49 -9.41 6.53
CA ASN A 18 -8.13 -10.17 5.45
C ASN A 18 -8.03 -9.49 4.06
N LYS A 19 -6.83 -9.01 3.69
CA LYS A 19 -6.53 -8.42 2.38
C LYS A 19 -5.24 -9.01 1.80
N GLN A 20 -5.25 -9.31 0.51
CA GLN A 20 -4.09 -9.81 -0.22
C GLN A 20 -4.00 -9.16 -1.60
N VAL A 21 -2.79 -9.07 -2.14
CA VAL A 21 -2.54 -8.61 -3.51
C VAL A 21 -2.50 -9.80 -4.45
N VAL A 22 -3.32 -9.74 -5.49
CA VAL A 22 -3.45 -10.77 -6.52
C VAL A 22 -3.08 -10.17 -7.87
N VAL A 23 -2.30 -10.91 -8.64
CA VAL A 23 -2.08 -10.66 -10.07
C VAL A 23 -2.94 -11.63 -10.87
N LEU A 24 -3.81 -11.07 -11.71
CA LEU A 24 -4.55 -11.80 -12.73
C LEU A 24 -3.78 -11.71 -14.05
N GLU A 25 -3.36 -12.87 -14.54
CA GLU A 25 -2.71 -13.05 -15.83
C GLU A 25 -3.75 -13.02 -16.96
N ARG A 26 -3.28 -12.82 -18.19
CA ARG A 26 -4.15 -12.66 -19.37
C ARG A 26 -4.95 -13.93 -19.71
N ASP A 27 -4.41 -15.10 -19.37
CA ASP A 27 -5.06 -16.40 -19.52
C ASP A 27 -6.11 -16.68 -18.42
N GLY A 28 -6.30 -15.74 -17.48
CA GLY A 28 -7.19 -15.88 -16.34
C GLY A 28 -6.53 -16.51 -15.11
N THR A 29 -5.26 -16.92 -15.20
CA THR A 29 -4.52 -17.49 -14.08
C THR A 29 -4.35 -16.43 -12.98
N ARG A 30 -4.59 -16.83 -11.73
CA ARG A 30 -4.46 -15.96 -10.56
C ARG A 30 -3.24 -16.35 -9.75
N ARG A 31 -2.43 -15.37 -9.39
CA ARG A 31 -1.26 -15.54 -8.52
C ARG A 31 -1.34 -14.58 -7.34
N ILE A 32 -1.26 -15.10 -6.12
CA ILE A 32 -1.13 -14.30 -4.90
C ILE A 32 0.32 -13.82 -4.79
N VAL A 33 0.52 -12.52 -4.58
CA VAL A 33 1.85 -11.89 -4.51
C VAL A 33 2.24 -11.55 -3.08
N ALA A 34 1.26 -11.16 -2.26
CA ALA A 34 1.44 -10.77 -0.87
C ALA A 34 0.12 -10.85 -0.10
N GLY A 35 0.23 -11.10 1.21
CA GLY A 35 -0.89 -11.22 2.15
C GLY A 35 -1.47 -12.63 2.24
N ASP A 36 -2.12 -12.90 3.37
CA ASP A 36 -2.65 -14.22 3.75
C ASP A 36 -4.15 -14.10 4.04
N LEU A 37 -4.97 -14.27 3.00
CA LEU A 37 -6.43 -14.16 3.13
C LEU A 37 -6.99 -15.28 4.02
N GLY A 38 -7.88 -14.93 4.96
CA GLY A 38 -8.57 -15.88 5.83
C GLY A 38 -7.74 -16.46 6.97
N GLN A 39 -6.43 -16.15 7.06
CA GLN A 39 -5.60 -16.51 8.21
C GLN A 39 -5.54 -15.33 9.19
N ILE A 40 -6.04 -15.56 10.41
CA ILE A 40 -5.97 -14.61 11.52
C ILE A 40 -5.18 -15.29 12.64
N GLY A 41 -3.99 -14.78 12.94
CA GLY A 41 -3.09 -15.34 13.94
C GLY A 41 -1.69 -14.77 13.83
N GLY A 42 -0.87 -15.00 14.86
CA GLY A 42 0.48 -14.45 14.95
C GLY A 42 1.33 -14.81 13.72
N GLY A 43 1.71 -13.79 12.95
CA GLY A 43 2.58 -13.93 11.77
C GLY A 43 1.87 -13.74 10.41
N SER A 44 0.54 -13.73 10.36
CA SER A 44 -0.20 -13.46 9.12
C SER A 44 0.04 -12.02 8.63
N ARG A 45 0.01 -11.80 7.30
CA ARG A 45 0.22 -10.49 6.68
C ARG A 45 -0.97 -10.04 5.84
N ALA A 46 -1.17 -8.73 5.77
CA ALA A 46 -2.14 -8.11 4.88
C ALA A 46 -1.40 -7.23 3.86
N ALA A 47 -1.95 -7.17 2.65
CA ALA A 47 -1.38 -6.38 1.56
C ALA A 47 -2.46 -5.65 0.76
N ILE A 48 -2.20 -4.39 0.42
CA ILE A 48 -3.12 -3.51 -0.32
C ILE A 48 -2.38 -2.58 -1.30
N ALA A 49 -3.16 -1.77 -2.04
CA ALA A 49 -2.69 -0.66 -2.88
C ALA A 49 -1.56 -1.05 -3.87
N PRO A 50 -1.78 -2.08 -4.72
CA PRO A 50 -0.78 -2.47 -5.72
C PRO A 50 -0.54 -1.36 -6.75
N ALA A 51 0.73 -1.19 -7.13
CA ALA A 51 1.21 -0.18 -8.06
C ALA A 51 2.26 -0.77 -9.00
N TRP A 52 1.95 -0.88 -10.29
CA TRP A 52 2.94 -1.26 -11.29
C TRP A 52 4.01 -0.19 -11.45
N GLN A 53 5.25 -0.62 -11.64
CA GLN A 53 6.31 0.23 -12.15
C GLN A 53 5.95 0.65 -13.59
N PRO A 54 6.07 1.95 -13.94
CA PRO A 54 5.95 2.37 -15.34
C PRO A 54 7.02 1.67 -16.18
N ILE A 55 6.58 1.03 -17.28
CA ILE A 55 7.42 0.18 -18.12
C ILE A 55 8.10 1.05 -19.18
N PHE A 56 9.41 1.25 -19.08
CA PHE A 56 10.23 1.76 -20.19
C PHE A 56 11.33 0.75 -20.50
N GLY A 57 11.01 -0.26 -21.32
CA GLY A 57 11.99 -1.26 -21.76
C GLY A 57 12.51 -2.23 -20.67
N THR A 58 11.90 -2.26 -19.48
CA THR A 58 12.27 -3.16 -18.36
C THR A 58 11.14 -4.13 -17.99
N PRO A 59 11.43 -5.29 -17.37
CA PRO A 59 10.39 -6.16 -16.84
C PRO A 59 9.45 -5.41 -15.88
N ALA A 60 8.14 -5.64 -16.00
CA ALA A 60 7.17 -5.02 -15.10
C ALA A 60 7.34 -5.54 -13.67
N ARG A 61 7.52 -4.62 -12.72
CA ARG A 61 7.68 -4.90 -11.29
C ARG A 61 6.52 -4.29 -10.51
N LEU A 62 6.14 -4.91 -9.40
CA LEU A 62 5.04 -4.44 -8.57
C LEU A 62 5.55 -3.78 -7.28
N ALA A 63 4.82 -2.78 -6.81
CA ALA A 63 4.89 -2.29 -5.44
C ALA A 63 3.53 -2.41 -4.75
N TRP A 64 3.50 -2.49 -3.43
CA TRP A 64 2.28 -2.54 -2.63
C TRP A 64 2.56 -2.08 -1.20
N ILE A 65 1.51 -1.95 -0.38
CA ILE A 65 1.63 -1.74 1.06
C ILE A 65 1.42 -3.07 1.78
N GLU A 66 2.29 -3.41 2.72
CA GLU A 66 2.25 -4.65 3.49
C GLU A 66 2.44 -4.40 4.98
N GLY A 67 1.86 -5.27 5.81
CA GLY A 67 1.98 -5.21 7.26
C GLY A 67 1.36 -6.44 7.93
N PRO A 68 1.43 -6.55 9.26
CA PRO A 68 0.78 -7.63 10.00
C PRO A 68 -0.74 -7.65 9.79
N ALA A 69 -1.35 -8.83 9.62
CA ALA A 69 -2.79 -8.99 9.40
C ALA A 69 -3.63 -8.96 10.69
N ASP A 70 -2.98 -8.94 11.86
CA ASP A 70 -3.66 -9.04 13.15
C ASP A 70 -4.78 -8.00 13.28
N GLY A 71 -5.94 -8.52 13.71
CA GLY A 71 -7.25 -7.92 13.55
C GLY A 71 -7.38 -6.50 14.07
N ILE A 72 -7.63 -5.57 13.14
CA ILE A 72 -8.25 -4.29 13.45
C ILE A 72 -9.49 -4.17 12.55
N GLY A 73 -10.66 -4.52 13.09
CA GLY A 73 -11.89 -3.80 12.73
C GLY A 73 -11.73 -2.35 13.20
N ALA A 74 -12.32 -1.38 12.50
CA ALA A 74 -12.11 0.05 12.75
C ALA A 74 -12.05 0.40 14.25
N SER A 75 -10.83 0.54 14.78
CA SER A 75 -10.58 0.89 16.16
C SER A 75 -9.88 2.24 16.19
N SER A 76 -10.02 2.96 17.30
CA SER A 76 -9.25 4.18 17.58
C SER A 76 -7.74 3.97 17.40
N ASP A 77 -7.26 2.73 17.50
CA ASP A 77 -5.84 2.40 17.39
C ASP A 77 -5.34 2.58 15.96
N TYR A 78 -6.15 2.23 14.95
CA TYR A 78 -5.75 2.48 13.57
C TYR A 78 -5.56 3.98 13.28
N PHE A 79 -6.51 4.79 13.77
CA PHE A 79 -6.44 6.25 13.68
C PHE A 79 -5.20 6.80 14.42
N ARG A 80 -4.98 6.35 15.66
CA ARG A 80 -3.84 6.75 16.50
C ARG A 80 -2.50 6.17 16.06
N GLY A 81 -2.46 5.31 15.04
CA GLY A 81 -1.23 4.67 14.60
C GLY A 81 -0.65 3.70 15.62
N LEU A 82 -1.53 2.99 16.34
CA LEU A 82 -1.17 2.01 17.33
C LEU A 82 -1.38 0.59 16.81
N GLY A 83 -0.65 -0.35 17.42
CA GLY A 83 -0.83 -1.77 17.18
C GLY A 83 -0.41 -2.26 15.79
N PRO A 84 -0.82 -3.49 15.42
CA PRO A 84 -0.32 -4.17 14.24
C PRO A 84 -0.58 -3.44 12.92
N ALA A 85 -1.77 -2.88 12.73
CA ALA A 85 -2.14 -2.22 11.48
C ALA A 85 -1.43 -0.88 11.25
N ALA A 86 -0.75 -0.30 12.24
CA ALA A 86 0.08 0.88 12.06
C ALA A 86 1.48 0.54 11.51
N ARG A 87 1.90 -0.72 11.60
CA ARG A 87 3.22 -1.21 11.15
C ARG A 87 3.21 -1.54 9.65
N ARG A 88 2.79 -0.57 8.84
CA ARG A 88 2.70 -0.68 7.38
C ARG A 88 3.98 -0.19 6.72
N VAL A 89 4.40 -0.90 5.69
CA VAL A 89 5.57 -0.55 4.88
C VAL A 89 5.21 -0.66 3.40
N ALA A 90 5.78 0.18 2.57
CA ALA A 90 5.75 -0.03 1.13
C ALA A 90 6.78 -1.11 0.77
N ILE A 91 6.38 -2.09 -0.04
CA ILE A 91 7.23 -3.12 -0.60
C ILE A 91 7.39 -2.86 -2.09
N LEU A 92 8.62 -2.88 -2.59
CA LEU A 92 8.96 -2.74 -3.99
C LEU A 92 9.67 -3.99 -4.49
N GLU A 93 9.17 -4.61 -5.56
CA GLU A 93 9.90 -5.64 -6.28
C GLU A 93 11.08 -5.04 -7.03
N LEU A 94 12.25 -5.64 -6.86
CA LEU A 94 13.51 -5.31 -7.49
C LEU A 94 14.10 -6.55 -8.16
N PRO A 95 15.04 -6.41 -9.11
CA PRO A 95 15.68 -7.55 -9.76
C PRO A 95 16.44 -8.44 -8.76
N SER A 96 16.94 -7.85 -7.67
CA SER A 96 17.70 -8.52 -6.60
C SER A 96 16.84 -9.00 -5.43
N GLY A 97 15.51 -8.79 -5.45
CA GLY A 97 14.63 -9.16 -4.34
C GLY A 97 13.56 -8.11 -4.05
N ARG A 98 13.26 -7.88 -2.77
CA ARG A 98 12.27 -6.87 -2.33
C ARG A 98 12.96 -5.81 -1.47
N ALA A 99 12.57 -4.55 -1.64
CA ALA A 99 12.94 -3.47 -0.74
C ALA A 99 11.72 -3.02 0.06
N SER A 100 11.94 -2.63 1.32
CA SER A 100 10.93 -1.97 2.14
C SER A 100 11.23 -0.47 2.26
N LEU A 101 10.20 0.35 2.09
CA LEU A 101 10.26 1.80 2.29
C LEU A 101 9.20 2.21 3.31
N THR A 102 9.53 3.22 4.11
CA THR A 102 8.64 3.78 5.14
C THR A 102 8.78 5.28 5.19
N CYS A 103 7.77 5.94 5.72
CA CYS A 103 7.84 7.35 6.10
C CYS A 103 8.15 7.41 7.60
N PRO A 104 9.33 7.91 8.03
CA PRO A 104 9.71 7.91 9.44
C PRO A 104 8.66 8.58 10.34
N GLY A 105 8.18 7.87 11.36
CA GLY A 105 7.21 8.39 12.33
C GLY A 105 5.75 8.47 11.84
N LEU A 106 5.48 8.09 10.59
CA LEU A 106 4.14 8.16 9.99
C LEU A 106 3.68 6.77 9.52
N ILE A 107 2.41 6.66 9.17
CA ILE A 107 1.82 5.41 8.66
C ILE A 107 1.88 5.46 7.14
N THR A 108 2.48 4.44 6.52
CA THR A 108 2.55 4.35 5.06
C THR A 108 1.23 3.76 4.52
N GLU A 109 0.49 4.54 3.75
CA GLU A 109 -0.86 4.20 3.26
C GLU A 109 -0.90 3.89 1.76
N GLY A 110 0.08 4.36 0.97
CA GLY A 110 0.13 4.12 -0.46
C GLY A 110 1.52 4.26 -1.06
N VAL A 111 1.71 3.69 -2.25
CA VAL A 111 2.99 3.70 -2.98
C VAL A 111 2.76 3.90 -4.48
N ARG A 112 3.64 4.67 -5.10
CA ARG A 112 3.77 4.81 -6.56
C ARG A 112 5.24 4.86 -6.94
N TRP A 113 5.61 4.18 -8.01
CA TRP A 113 6.97 4.25 -8.55
C TRP A 113 7.26 5.61 -9.17
N SER A 114 8.51 6.07 -9.07
CA SER A 114 9.01 7.11 -9.97
C SER A 114 9.12 6.59 -11.40
N ALA A 115 9.05 7.49 -12.38
CA ALA A 115 9.12 7.13 -13.80
C ALA A 115 10.42 6.38 -14.17
N ASP A 116 11.54 6.74 -13.52
CA ASP A 116 12.85 6.11 -13.72
C ASP A 116 13.07 4.85 -12.85
N ALA A 117 12.08 4.49 -12.01
CA ALA A 117 12.12 3.39 -11.07
C ALA A 117 13.30 3.39 -10.08
N ARG A 118 13.86 4.58 -9.80
CA ARG A 118 14.92 4.78 -8.79
C ARG A 118 14.38 5.24 -7.44
N ALA A 119 13.09 5.53 -7.36
CA ALA A 119 12.42 6.00 -6.17
C ALA A 119 10.95 5.57 -6.15
N ALA A 120 10.30 5.87 -5.03
CA ALA A 120 8.85 5.85 -4.91
C ALA A 120 8.33 7.16 -4.32
N LEU A 121 7.11 7.51 -4.70
CA LEU A 121 6.26 8.39 -3.91
C LEU A 121 5.48 7.54 -2.91
N LEU A 122 5.52 7.94 -1.64
CA LEU A 122 4.74 7.34 -0.57
C LEU A 122 3.63 8.31 -0.17
N LEU A 123 2.45 7.77 0.06
CA LEU A 123 1.38 8.49 0.73
C LEU A 123 1.42 8.09 2.20
N CYS A 124 1.65 9.07 3.07
CA CYS A 124 1.88 8.87 4.48
C CYS A 124 0.81 9.60 5.29
N ARG A 125 0.47 9.07 6.45
CA ARG A 125 -0.54 9.65 7.34
C ARG A 125 0.05 9.96 8.71
N VAL A 126 -0.21 11.18 9.18
CA VAL A 126 0.07 11.61 10.55
C VAL A 126 -0.90 10.90 11.51
N PRO A 127 -0.40 10.14 12.49
CA PRO A 127 -1.25 9.51 13.48
C PRO A 127 -2.00 10.54 14.33
N ALA A 128 -3.24 10.23 14.71
CA ALA A 128 -4.06 11.04 15.62
C ALA A 128 -4.39 12.48 15.18
N VAL A 129 -4.31 12.79 13.88
CA VAL A 129 -4.60 14.12 13.33
C VAL A 129 -5.76 14.02 12.33
N ASP A 130 -6.90 14.66 12.59
CA ASP A 130 -8.14 14.54 11.81
C ASP A 130 -8.19 15.35 10.51
N GLN A 131 -7.46 16.46 10.42
CA GLN A 131 -7.49 17.38 9.28
C GLN A 131 -6.09 17.57 8.75
N HIS A 132 -5.95 17.72 7.43
CA HIS A 132 -4.66 17.96 6.79
C HIS A 132 -3.61 16.88 7.15
N ALA A 133 -4.07 15.63 7.28
CA ALA A 133 -3.32 14.56 7.93
C ALA A 133 -2.44 13.74 6.98
N LEU A 134 -2.60 13.93 5.67
CA LEU A 134 -1.83 13.20 4.68
C LEU A 134 -0.63 14.01 4.21
N GLU A 135 0.43 13.29 3.88
CA GLU A 135 1.67 13.81 3.34
C GLU A 135 2.12 12.96 2.16
N VAL A 136 2.71 13.61 1.16
CA VAL A 136 3.41 12.92 0.06
C VAL A 136 4.90 12.97 0.33
N TRP A 137 5.54 11.81 0.32
CA TRP A 137 6.97 11.66 0.57
C TRP A 137 7.68 11.11 -0.66
N TYR A 138 8.88 11.61 -0.92
CA TYR A 138 9.82 11.04 -1.88
C TYR A 138 10.76 10.07 -1.16
N ALA A 139 10.80 8.83 -1.61
CA ALA A 139 11.62 7.77 -1.04
C ALA A 139 12.57 7.20 -2.11
N PRO A 140 13.81 7.71 -2.21
CA PRO A 140 14.81 7.16 -3.12
C PRO A 140 15.25 5.75 -2.68
N LEU A 141 15.45 4.85 -3.63
CA LEU A 141 16.01 3.52 -3.34
C LEU A 141 17.44 3.66 -2.82
N GLY A 142 17.66 3.22 -1.58
CA GLY A 142 18.98 3.33 -0.91
C GLY A 142 19.31 4.72 -0.36
N GLY A 143 18.34 5.64 -0.32
CA GLY A 143 18.52 6.96 0.29
C GLY A 143 17.53 7.21 1.44
N VAL A 144 17.49 8.46 1.90
CA VAL A 144 16.64 8.88 3.02
C VAL A 144 15.31 9.43 2.49
N PRO A 145 14.15 8.91 2.93
CA PRO A 145 12.85 9.48 2.59
C PRO A 145 12.67 10.91 3.10
N GLN A 146 12.00 11.76 2.33
CA GLN A 146 11.72 13.15 2.67
C GLN A 146 10.29 13.56 2.31
N ALA A 147 9.65 14.38 3.14
CA ALA A 147 8.36 14.98 2.83
C ALA A 147 8.49 15.95 1.65
N LEU A 148 7.56 15.87 0.69
CA LEU A 148 7.45 16.79 -0.45
C LEU A 148 6.27 17.74 -0.27
N VAL A 149 5.13 17.20 0.16
CA VAL A 149 3.88 17.94 0.33
C VAL A 149 3.27 17.50 1.65
N THR A 150 2.90 18.46 2.49
CA THR A 150 2.28 18.21 3.79
C THR A 150 0.93 18.91 3.85
N GLY A 151 0.12 18.52 4.84
CA GLY A 151 -1.13 19.22 5.11
C GLY A 151 -2.24 18.97 4.10
N ILE A 152 -2.22 17.84 3.38
CA ILE A 152 -3.22 17.53 2.35
C ILE A 152 -4.30 16.60 2.89
N GLY A 153 -5.53 16.80 2.41
CA GLY A 153 -6.68 15.94 2.68
C GLY A 153 -7.12 15.91 4.15
N ASP A 154 -8.42 15.70 4.36
CA ASP A 154 -8.94 15.43 5.70
C ASP A 154 -9.01 13.91 5.94
N LEU A 155 -8.98 13.49 7.20
CA LEU A 155 -9.25 12.10 7.56
C LEU A 155 -10.72 11.79 7.31
N GLY A 156 -10.99 11.23 6.13
CA GLY A 156 -12.28 10.64 5.78
C GLY A 156 -12.47 9.24 6.36
N PHE A 157 -11.99 8.93 7.57
CA PHE A 157 -12.18 7.61 8.17
C PHE A 157 -13.52 7.55 8.91
N GLY A 158 -14.55 7.06 8.23
CA GLY A 158 -15.79 6.63 8.90
C GLY A 158 -15.60 5.34 9.70
N TYR A 159 -16.67 4.86 10.35
CA TYR A 159 -16.73 3.59 11.12
C TYR A 159 -16.19 2.33 10.38
N TYR A 160 -15.97 2.42 9.07
CA TYR A 160 -15.40 1.36 8.23
C TYR A 160 -13.88 1.44 8.03
N GLY A 161 -13.21 2.47 8.58
CA GLY A 161 -11.78 2.72 8.38
C GLY A 161 -11.39 2.89 6.91
N LEU A 162 -12.37 3.21 6.07
CA LEU A 162 -12.21 3.49 4.65
C LEU A 162 -12.21 5.01 4.50
N GLN A 163 -11.14 5.56 3.95
CA GLN A 163 -11.25 6.79 3.18
C GLN A 163 -11.67 6.36 1.78
N PRO A 164 -12.92 6.61 1.35
CA PRO A 164 -13.39 6.23 0.01
C PRO A 164 -12.43 6.72 -1.06
N SER A 165 -11.91 7.93 -0.90
CA SER A 165 -10.98 8.52 -1.84
C SER A 165 -9.60 7.85 -1.88
N LEU A 166 -9.09 7.23 -0.80
CA LEU A 166 -7.80 6.52 -0.89
C LEU A 166 -7.95 5.29 -1.78
N SER A 167 -8.93 4.43 -1.53
CA SER A 167 -9.15 3.24 -2.37
C SER A 167 -9.54 3.61 -3.81
N ASP A 168 -10.35 4.65 -3.98
CA ASP A 168 -10.79 5.12 -5.30
C ASP A 168 -9.69 5.87 -6.09
N ILE A 169 -8.69 6.47 -5.41
CA ILE A 169 -7.56 7.17 -6.06
C ILE A 169 -6.35 6.23 -6.28
N VAL A 170 -6.12 5.23 -5.41
CA VAL A 170 -4.87 4.45 -5.43
C VAL A 170 -4.99 2.97 -5.82
N ALA A 171 -6.19 2.39 -6.02
CA ALA A 171 -6.32 0.93 -6.09
C ALA A 171 -6.58 0.29 -7.46
N TRP A 172 -6.19 0.91 -8.58
CA TRP A 172 -6.04 0.19 -9.84
C TRP A 172 -4.85 0.76 -10.61
N SER A 173 -3.84 -0.06 -10.87
CA SER A 173 -2.81 0.29 -11.85
C SER A 173 -2.90 -0.71 -12.98
N LEU A 174 -3.08 -0.21 -14.19
CA LEU A 174 -2.78 -0.95 -15.40
C LEU A 174 -1.29 -0.83 -15.64
N ALA A 175 -0.67 -1.91 -16.10
CA ALA A 175 0.66 -1.82 -16.70
C ALA A 175 0.51 -1.06 -18.03
N ASP A 176 0.65 0.26 -17.99
CA ASP A 176 0.55 1.10 -19.18
C ASP A 176 1.74 0.82 -20.11
N ARG A 177 1.47 0.96 -21.41
CA ARG A 177 2.36 0.57 -22.50
C ARG A 177 3.09 1.76 -23.08
#